data_AF-A0A834ZQ76-F1
#
_entry.id   AF-A0A834ZQ76-F1
#
_cell.length_a   1.000
_cell.length_b   1.000
_cell.length_c   1.000
_cell.angle_alpha   90.00
_cell.angle_beta   90.00
_cell.angle_gamma   90.00
#
_symmetry.space_group_name_H-M   'P 1'
#
loop_
_entity.id
_entity.type
_entity.pdbx_description
1 polymer ?
#
loop_
_entity_poly.entity_id
_entity_poly.type
_entity_poly.pdbx_seq_one_letter_code
_entity_poly.pdbx_strand_id
1 'polypeptide(L)'
;MLKFCFLKLKASVGKIEDSKDAYISKDGKLVFGFLQAIHAAEERQAELDARVFLEEKRILKEKYEKELKDARASQLKFAEEAAILDKELNKERTKAAATVMLVQEEAEENLKMELERKENEAKLQLKKVQELANAELAAAIASEKASQIEKMAEANLHINALCMAFYARSEEVRQSHSVHKLALGALALEDALSKGLPIQREIDALHTYLEGIDKDSLLDLVLSSLPGETLKYGTDTQLQLNQKATAMSEAAEKGKIDSLDDGDMADCCSSESRALQSLGSREANSENSVFDALKGTLRHFSLIPPGGGGILAHTLAHIASWLKVREDDQSGDGIESVINRVESFLAKGKLAEAADALEGGVSGSQAEELIGDWVRRARNRAITEQALSMLQSYATSISLT
;
A
#
# COMPACT_ATOMS: atom_id res chain seq x y z
N MET A 1 -57.41 52.44 124.35
CA MET A 1 -58.17 52.56 125.62
C MET A 1 -57.52 53.72 126.39
N LEU A 2 -58.16 54.77 126.89
CA LEU A 2 -59.50 55.37 126.74
C LEU A 2 -59.28 56.86 126.33
N LYS A 3 -60.20 57.73 125.88
CA LYS A 3 -61.67 57.77 125.68
C LYS A 3 -62.63 57.96 126.88
N PHE A 4 -62.11 58.32 128.05
CA PHE A 4 -62.82 58.87 129.22
C PHE A 4 -61.77 59.68 130.00
N CYS A 5 -61.91 60.95 130.38
CA CYS A 5 -63.04 61.89 130.27
C CYS A 5 -62.63 63.19 129.58
N PHE A 6 -63.25 63.49 128.44
CA PHE A 6 -63.48 64.87 128.01
C PHE A 6 -64.90 65.24 128.48
N LEU A 7 -65.09 66.48 128.94
CA LEU A 7 -66.38 67.09 129.32
C LEU A 7 -67.18 66.52 130.53
N LYS A 8 -67.29 67.33 131.59
CA LYS A 8 -68.60 67.63 132.21
C LYS A 8 -68.60 69.00 132.92
N LEU A 9 -69.33 69.97 132.36
CA LEU A 9 -69.64 71.34 132.88
C LEU A 9 -68.41 72.23 133.19
N LYS A 10 -68.23 73.47 132.73
CA LYS A 10 -69.04 74.53 132.11
C LYS A 10 -70.24 75.05 132.92
N ALA A 11 -70.22 76.37 133.16
CA ALA A 11 -71.21 77.24 133.82
C ALA A 11 -71.30 77.12 135.36
N SER A 12 -71.36 78.22 136.14
CA SER A 12 -71.29 79.66 135.78
C SER A 12 -71.25 80.59 137.01
N VAL A 13 -70.62 81.77 136.88
CA VAL A 13 -70.79 82.99 137.72
C VAL A 13 -70.31 82.86 139.19
N GLY A 14 -69.72 83.86 139.84
CA GLY A 14 -69.42 85.25 139.43
C GLY A 14 -68.40 85.93 140.35
N LYS A 15 -68.03 87.17 140.01
CA LYS A 15 -66.95 87.97 140.61
C LYS A 15 -67.44 88.77 141.84
N ILE A 16 -66.63 88.83 142.91
CA ILE A 16 -66.49 89.83 144.01
C ILE A 16 -65.31 89.25 144.85
N GLU A 17 -64.07 89.75 144.83
CA GLU A 17 -63.52 91.08 145.16
C GLU A 17 -63.47 91.35 146.68
N ASP A 18 -62.25 91.38 147.20
CA ASP A 18 -61.70 91.85 148.49
C ASP A 18 -62.54 91.83 149.77
N SER A 19 -62.01 91.16 150.80
CA SER A 19 -61.33 91.88 151.90
C SER A 19 -60.77 90.96 153.02
N LYS A 20 -59.63 91.38 153.60
CA LYS A 20 -59.27 91.44 155.05
C LYS A 20 -59.78 90.35 156.03
N ASP A 21 -59.04 89.91 157.05
CA ASP A 21 -57.64 90.12 157.50
C ASP A 21 -57.40 89.09 158.64
N ALA A 22 -56.14 88.90 159.06
CA ALA A 22 -55.76 88.35 160.36
C ALA A 22 -56.44 87.05 160.87
N TYR A 23 -55.87 85.89 160.52
CA TYR A 23 -55.49 84.91 161.55
C TYR A 23 -54.21 84.15 161.13
N ILE A 24 -53.10 84.53 161.75
CA ILE A 24 -51.74 84.11 161.37
C ILE A 24 -51.40 82.73 161.98
N SER A 25 -50.42 82.05 161.39
CA SER A 25 -49.41 81.23 162.11
C SER A 25 -49.46 79.68 162.09
N LYS A 26 -50.05 79.02 161.07
CA LYS A 26 -49.77 77.57 160.83
C LYS A 26 -49.51 77.11 159.37
N ASP A 27 -50.04 77.79 158.35
CA ASP A 27 -50.04 77.22 156.96
C ASP A 27 -48.77 77.44 156.12
N GLY A 28 -47.88 78.38 156.46
CA GLY A 28 -46.66 78.61 155.65
C GLY A 28 -45.74 77.39 155.58
N LYS A 29 -45.75 76.55 156.61
CA LYS A 29 -45.02 75.27 156.65
C LYS A 29 -45.72 74.19 155.81
N LEU A 30 -47.04 74.30 155.62
CA LEU A 30 -47.85 73.38 154.84
C LEU A 30 -47.68 73.64 153.34
N VAL A 31 -47.75 74.91 152.90
CA VAL A 31 -47.58 75.28 151.47
C VAL A 31 -46.17 75.00 150.96
N PHE A 32 -45.12 75.31 151.73
CA PHE A 32 -43.75 74.93 151.37
C PHE A 32 -43.58 73.40 151.33
N GLY A 33 -44.20 72.68 152.28
CA GLY A 33 -44.26 71.22 152.26
C GLY A 33 -44.97 70.65 151.03
N PHE A 34 -46.08 71.25 150.58
CA PHE A 34 -46.77 70.87 149.36
C PHE A 34 -45.93 71.13 148.11
N LEU A 35 -45.28 72.29 147.98
CA LEU A 35 -44.46 72.60 146.81
C LEU A 35 -43.22 71.69 146.74
N GLN A 36 -42.58 71.41 147.87
CA GLN A 36 -41.47 70.47 147.96
C GLN A 36 -41.93 69.01 147.70
N ALA A 37 -43.14 68.63 148.12
CA ALA A 37 -43.73 67.34 147.80
C ALA A 37 -44.14 67.22 146.32
N ILE A 38 -44.60 68.31 145.69
CA ILE A 38 -44.90 68.36 144.24
C ILE A 38 -43.61 68.24 143.44
N HIS A 39 -42.56 68.99 143.77
CA HIS A 39 -41.28 68.90 143.07
C HIS A 39 -40.64 67.50 143.25
N ALA A 40 -40.72 66.92 144.45
CA ALA A 40 -40.29 65.54 144.69
C ALA A 40 -41.19 64.48 144.01
N ALA A 41 -42.46 64.80 143.71
CA ALA A 41 -43.35 63.92 142.94
C ALA A 41 -43.08 64.04 141.43
N GLU A 42 -42.80 65.25 140.94
CA GLU A 42 -42.40 65.54 139.56
C GLU A 42 -41.02 64.93 139.24
N GLU A 43 -40.05 65.06 140.14
CA GLU A 43 -38.72 64.43 140.04
C GLU A 43 -38.87 62.89 140.01
N ARG A 44 -39.66 62.31 140.93
CA ARG A 44 -39.98 60.87 140.89
C ARG A 44 -40.72 60.46 139.61
N GLN A 45 -41.59 61.30 139.08
CA GLN A 45 -42.33 60.97 137.87
C GLN A 45 -41.43 61.06 136.63
N ALA A 46 -40.54 62.07 136.55
CA ALA A 46 -39.50 62.14 135.54
C ALA A 46 -38.52 60.96 135.63
N GLU A 47 -38.15 60.51 136.84
CA GLU A 47 -37.37 59.27 137.04
C GLU A 47 -38.13 58.00 136.63
N LEU A 48 -39.46 57.96 136.80
CA LEU A 48 -40.29 56.82 136.37
C LEU A 48 -40.46 56.82 134.85
N ASP A 49 -40.77 57.97 134.24
CA ASP A 49 -40.90 58.14 132.79
C ASP A 49 -39.56 57.89 132.09
N ALA A 50 -38.43 58.34 132.66
CA ALA A 50 -37.10 58.01 132.16
C ALA A 50 -36.80 56.50 132.25
N ARG A 51 -37.21 55.82 133.32
CA ARG A 51 -37.10 54.36 133.45
C ARG A 51 -37.96 53.61 132.44
N VAL A 52 -39.23 54.03 132.26
CA VAL A 52 -40.15 53.46 131.26
C VAL A 52 -39.59 53.66 129.85
N PHE A 53 -39.14 54.87 129.52
CA PHE A 53 -38.56 55.17 128.20
C PHE A 53 -37.26 54.40 127.93
N LEU A 54 -36.39 54.24 128.94
CA LEU A 54 -35.19 53.41 128.83
C LEU A 54 -35.53 51.92 128.61
N GLU A 55 -36.57 51.41 129.27
CA GLU A 55 -37.02 50.03 129.11
C GLU A 55 -37.72 49.80 127.77
N GLU A 56 -38.56 50.73 127.29
CA GLU A 56 -39.11 50.70 125.93
C GLU A 56 -38.01 50.76 124.87
N LYS A 57 -37.02 51.64 125.05
CA LYS A 57 -35.83 51.71 124.19
C LYS A 57 -35.02 50.40 124.21
N ARG A 58 -34.91 49.75 125.36
CA ARG A 58 -34.27 48.42 125.52
C ARG A 58 -35.03 47.36 124.74
N ILE A 59 -36.35 47.27 124.94
CA ILE A 59 -37.24 46.32 124.25
C ILE A 59 -37.23 46.54 122.74
N LEU A 60 -37.27 47.79 122.27
CA LEU A 60 -37.26 48.12 120.84
C LEU A 60 -35.91 47.77 120.20
N LYS A 61 -34.79 48.06 120.88
CA LYS A 61 -33.45 47.65 120.45
C LYS A 61 -33.33 46.12 120.39
N GLU A 62 -33.85 45.41 121.38
CA GLU A 62 -33.85 43.95 121.43
C GLU A 62 -34.69 43.33 120.29
N LYS A 63 -35.85 43.91 119.97
CA LYS A 63 -36.66 43.53 118.80
C LYS A 63 -35.88 43.70 117.49
N TYR A 64 -35.31 44.88 117.24
CA TYR A 64 -34.54 45.13 116.02
C TYR A 64 -33.26 44.27 115.94
N GLU A 65 -32.56 44.05 117.06
CA GLU A 65 -31.43 43.12 117.10
C GLU A 65 -31.85 41.67 116.79
N LYS A 66 -33.04 41.25 117.22
CA LYS A 66 -33.60 39.94 116.87
C LYS A 66 -33.98 39.87 115.39
N GLU A 67 -34.76 40.81 114.89
CA GLU A 67 -35.16 40.87 113.47
C GLU A 67 -33.94 40.90 112.54
N LEU A 68 -32.89 41.64 112.90
CA LEU A 68 -31.64 41.71 112.17
C LEU A 68 -30.82 40.40 112.24
N LYS A 69 -30.90 39.64 113.35
CA LYS A 69 -30.33 38.28 113.44
C LYS A 69 -31.14 37.28 112.60
N ASP A 70 -32.46 37.31 112.69
CA ASP A 70 -33.37 36.41 111.97
C ASP A 70 -33.31 36.66 110.44
N ALA A 71 -33.21 37.93 110.01
CA ALA A 71 -32.99 38.31 108.62
C ALA A 71 -31.63 37.84 108.10
N ARG A 72 -30.54 38.01 108.88
CA ARG A 72 -29.21 37.50 108.53
C ARG A 72 -29.19 35.97 108.42
N ALA A 73 -29.83 35.27 109.35
CA ALA A 73 -29.96 33.82 109.31
C ALA A 73 -30.75 33.34 108.09
N SER A 74 -31.80 34.08 107.70
CA SER A 74 -32.58 33.78 106.49
C SER A 74 -31.78 34.04 105.21
N GLN A 75 -31.06 35.17 105.14
CA GLN A 75 -30.17 35.49 104.02
C GLN A 75 -29.05 34.46 103.86
N LEU A 76 -28.47 33.98 104.97
CA LEU A 76 -27.44 32.94 104.96
C LEU A 76 -27.98 31.62 104.40
N LYS A 77 -29.18 31.19 104.81
CA LYS A 77 -29.85 30.01 104.23
C LYS A 77 -30.05 30.14 102.72
N PHE A 78 -30.57 31.27 102.24
CA PHE A 78 -30.75 31.48 100.79
C PHE A 78 -29.41 31.49 100.03
N ALA A 79 -28.33 31.99 100.65
CA ALA A 79 -27.00 31.94 100.06
C ALA A 79 -26.44 30.50 100.00
N GLU A 80 -26.67 29.69 101.04
CA GLU A 80 -26.32 28.26 101.06
C GLU A 80 -27.12 27.46 100.02
N GLU A 81 -28.44 27.67 99.94
CA GLU A 81 -29.32 27.05 98.94
C GLU A 81 -28.89 27.41 97.51
N ALA A 82 -28.59 28.69 97.24
CA ALA A 82 -28.09 29.14 95.95
C ALA A 82 -26.74 28.50 95.59
N ALA A 83 -25.81 28.36 96.55
CA ALA A 83 -24.53 27.70 96.33
C ALA A 83 -24.66 26.19 96.06
N ILE A 84 -25.62 25.52 96.69
CA ILE A 84 -25.93 24.10 96.41
C ILE A 84 -26.51 23.96 94.99
N LEU A 85 -27.45 24.83 94.61
CA LEU A 85 -28.07 24.82 93.27
C LEU A 85 -27.06 25.12 92.17
N ASP A 86 -26.19 26.12 92.33
CA ASP A 86 -25.12 26.42 91.37
C ASP A 86 -24.14 25.25 91.24
N LYS A 87 -23.77 24.60 92.35
CA LYS A 87 -22.91 23.41 92.32
C LYS A 87 -23.56 22.26 91.55
N GLU A 88 -24.86 22.02 91.70
CA GLU A 88 -25.55 20.94 90.97
C GLU A 88 -25.73 21.30 89.48
N LEU A 89 -26.12 22.55 89.18
CA LEU A 89 -26.24 23.07 87.83
C LEU A 89 -24.91 23.01 87.08
N ASN A 90 -23.78 23.26 87.75
CA ASN A 90 -22.45 23.11 87.16
C ASN A 90 -22.06 21.64 86.93
N LYS A 91 -22.49 20.68 87.77
CA LYS A 91 -22.32 19.23 87.47
C LYS A 91 -23.15 18.79 86.28
N GLU A 92 -24.41 19.22 86.18
CA GLU A 92 -25.25 18.86 85.03
C GLU A 92 -24.73 19.50 83.75
N ARG A 93 -24.19 20.72 83.80
CA ARG A 93 -23.46 21.34 82.68
C ARG A 93 -22.23 20.54 82.26
N THR A 94 -21.41 20.04 83.18
CA THR A 94 -20.23 19.25 82.81
C THR A 94 -20.61 17.87 82.27
N LYS A 95 -21.65 17.21 82.81
CA LYS A 95 -22.20 15.98 82.24
C LYS A 95 -22.74 16.21 80.82
N ALA A 96 -23.57 17.24 80.62
CA ALA A 96 -24.15 17.57 79.32
C ALA A 96 -23.05 17.90 78.30
N ALA A 97 -22.05 18.71 78.68
CA ALA A 97 -20.90 19.01 77.84
C ALA A 97 -20.12 17.74 77.44
N ALA A 98 -19.87 16.82 78.38
CA ALA A 98 -19.22 15.54 78.08
C ALA A 98 -20.05 14.68 77.12
N THR A 99 -21.38 14.60 77.30
CA THR A 99 -22.24 13.85 76.36
C THR A 99 -22.29 14.48 74.96
N VAL A 100 -22.28 15.81 74.86
CA VAL A 100 -22.24 16.51 73.57
C VAL A 100 -20.90 16.28 72.87
N MET A 101 -19.78 16.33 73.61
CA MET A 101 -18.46 16.02 73.06
C MET A 101 -18.38 14.59 72.51
N LEU A 102 -18.86 13.59 73.25
CA LEU A 102 -18.83 12.19 72.80
C LEU A 102 -19.69 11.96 71.55
N VAL A 103 -20.90 12.51 71.50
CA VAL A 103 -21.77 12.41 70.33
C VAL A 103 -21.20 13.17 69.12
N GLN A 104 -20.50 14.29 69.35
CA GLN A 104 -19.80 15.01 68.30
C GLN A 104 -18.61 14.20 67.76
N GLU A 105 -17.79 13.61 68.63
CA GLU A 105 -16.66 12.76 68.26
C GLU A 105 -17.12 11.54 67.44
N GLU A 106 -18.16 10.82 67.89
CA GLU A 106 -18.77 9.70 67.16
C GLU A 106 -19.34 10.15 65.79
N ALA A 107 -19.95 11.33 65.70
CA ALA A 107 -20.44 11.86 64.43
C ALA A 107 -19.31 12.23 63.47
N GLU A 108 -18.23 12.85 63.97
CA GLU A 108 -17.04 13.20 63.18
C GLU A 108 -16.29 11.95 62.68
N GLU A 109 -16.15 10.91 63.51
CA GLU A 109 -15.57 9.62 63.10
C GLU A 109 -16.42 8.92 62.02
N ASN A 110 -17.74 8.86 62.20
CA ASN A 110 -18.64 8.26 61.20
C ASN A 110 -18.61 9.00 59.86
N LEU A 111 -18.60 10.34 59.88
CA LEU A 111 -18.45 11.15 58.67
C LEU A 111 -17.10 10.91 57.99
N LYS A 112 -16.01 10.81 58.75
CA LYS A 112 -14.67 10.53 58.23
C LYS A 112 -14.61 9.15 57.55
N MET A 113 -15.17 8.12 58.18
CA MET A 113 -15.24 6.77 57.61
C MET A 113 -16.06 6.72 56.32
N GLU A 114 -17.22 7.38 56.27
CA GLU A 114 -18.05 7.42 55.05
C GLU A 114 -17.37 8.21 53.92
N LEU A 115 -16.68 9.32 54.23
CA LEU A 115 -15.86 10.06 53.26
C LEU A 115 -14.73 9.20 52.68
N GLU A 116 -13.96 8.50 53.52
CA GLU A 116 -12.90 7.60 53.07
C GLU A 116 -13.47 6.44 52.23
N ARG A 117 -14.62 5.88 52.63
CA ARG A 117 -15.32 4.86 51.85
C ARG A 117 -15.73 5.39 50.48
N LYS A 118 -16.26 6.61 50.40
CA LYS A 118 -16.67 7.26 49.15
C LYS A 118 -15.50 7.66 48.27
N GLU A 119 -14.39 8.12 48.83
CA GLU A 119 -13.16 8.37 48.08
C GLU A 119 -12.63 7.07 47.46
N ASN A 120 -12.56 5.99 48.24
CA ASN A 120 -12.12 4.68 47.75
C ASN A 120 -13.08 4.10 46.68
N GLU A 121 -14.40 4.26 46.85
CA GLU A 121 -15.41 3.89 45.86
C GLU A 121 -15.21 4.66 44.54
N ALA A 122 -15.06 5.99 44.61
CA ALA A 122 -14.81 6.85 43.44
C ALA A 122 -13.47 6.53 42.75
N LYS A 123 -12.41 6.31 43.52
CA LYS A 123 -11.07 5.94 43.04
C LYS A 123 -11.07 4.59 42.33
N LEU A 124 -11.87 3.62 42.80
CA LEU A 124 -12.06 2.34 42.13
C LEU A 124 -12.82 2.50 40.81
N GLN A 125 -13.88 3.32 40.77
CA GLN A 125 -14.60 3.59 39.52
C GLN A 125 -13.72 4.31 38.49
N LEU A 126 -12.94 5.31 38.92
CA LEU A 126 -11.99 6.02 38.05
C LEU A 126 -10.96 5.06 37.45
N LYS A 127 -10.40 4.14 38.26
CA LYS A 127 -9.49 3.09 37.76
C LYS A 127 -10.15 2.20 36.70
N LYS A 128 -11.37 1.71 36.96
CA LYS A 128 -12.13 0.88 36.00
C LYS A 128 -12.37 1.61 34.68
N VAL A 129 -12.78 2.88 34.73
CA VAL A 129 -12.99 3.70 33.53
C VAL A 129 -11.67 3.93 32.78
N GLN A 130 -10.56 4.18 33.49
CA GLN A 130 -9.24 4.31 32.87
C GLN A 130 -8.76 3.01 32.22
N GLU A 131 -8.97 1.86 32.87
CA GLU A 131 -8.63 0.54 32.33
C GLU A 131 -9.45 0.21 31.07
N LEU A 132 -10.76 0.49 31.08
CA LEU A 132 -11.62 0.34 29.91
C LEU A 132 -11.21 1.27 28.76
N ALA A 133 -10.99 2.57 29.03
CA ALA A 133 -10.55 3.53 28.02
C ALA A 133 -9.18 3.16 27.42
N ASN A 134 -8.25 2.66 28.24
CA ASN A 134 -6.96 2.16 27.77
C ASN A 134 -7.13 0.91 26.88
N ALA A 135 -8.05 0.00 27.23
CA ALA A 135 -8.33 -1.20 26.43
C ALA A 135 -9.02 -0.86 25.10
N GLU A 136 -9.98 0.06 25.10
CA GLU A 136 -10.66 0.57 23.89
C GLU A 136 -9.66 1.28 22.96
N LEU A 137 -8.77 2.13 23.50
CA LEU A 137 -7.72 2.77 22.73
C LEU A 137 -6.74 1.74 22.13
N ALA A 138 -6.34 0.73 22.90
CA ALA A 138 -5.47 -0.33 22.40
C ALA A 138 -6.16 -1.17 21.30
N ALA A 139 -7.45 -1.46 21.43
CA ALA A 139 -8.24 -2.16 20.43
C ALA A 139 -8.40 -1.32 19.15
N ALA A 140 -8.67 -0.02 19.26
CA ALA A 140 -8.74 0.89 18.13
C ALA A 140 -7.40 0.94 17.36
N ILE A 141 -6.28 1.15 18.06
CA ILE A 141 -4.93 1.13 17.47
C ILE A 141 -4.62 -0.20 16.78
N ALA A 142 -5.03 -1.33 17.37
CA ALA A 142 -4.85 -2.66 16.77
C ALA A 142 -5.68 -2.82 15.48
N SER A 143 -6.95 -2.40 15.49
CA SER A 143 -7.83 -2.45 14.31
C SER A 143 -7.35 -1.54 13.17
N GLU A 144 -6.84 -0.35 13.48
CA GLU A 144 -6.28 0.57 12.48
C GLU A 144 -5.03 -0.05 11.83
N LYS A 145 -4.10 -0.56 12.64
CA LYS A 145 -2.90 -1.25 12.14
C LYS A 145 -3.23 -2.46 11.27
N ALA A 146 -4.24 -3.24 11.64
CA ALA A 146 -4.72 -4.35 10.81
C ALA A 146 -5.22 -3.87 9.45
N SER A 147 -6.07 -2.83 9.41
CA SER A 147 -6.57 -2.25 8.14
C SER A 147 -5.46 -1.61 7.29
N GLN A 148 -4.43 -1.02 7.91
CA GLN A 148 -3.26 -0.50 7.18
C GLN A 148 -2.43 -1.65 6.56
N ILE A 149 -2.22 -2.76 7.28
CA ILE A 149 -1.51 -3.94 6.76
C ILE A 149 -2.28 -4.57 5.60
N GLU A 150 -3.61 -4.67 5.70
CA GLU A 150 -4.48 -5.18 4.64
C GLU A 150 -4.35 -4.35 3.35
N LYS A 151 -4.49 -3.02 3.44
CA LYS A 151 -4.31 -2.10 2.30
C LYS A 151 -2.91 -2.17 1.70
N MET A 152 -1.88 -2.35 2.53
CA MET A 152 -0.51 -2.53 2.05
C MET A 152 -0.32 -3.88 1.33
N ALA A 153 -0.97 -4.94 1.80
CA ALA A 153 -0.95 -6.25 1.14
C ALA A 153 -1.67 -6.22 -0.23
N GLU A 154 -2.82 -5.55 -0.31
CA GLU A 154 -3.55 -5.31 -1.57
C GLU A 154 -2.70 -4.50 -2.56
N ALA A 155 -2.08 -3.40 -2.12
CA ALA A 155 -1.18 -2.60 -2.96
C ALA A 155 0.02 -3.41 -3.46
N ASN A 156 0.62 -4.26 -2.61
CA ASN A 156 1.72 -5.15 -3.02
C ASN A 156 1.25 -6.20 -4.05
N LEU A 157 0.02 -6.72 -3.94
CA LEU A 157 -0.56 -7.63 -4.94
C LEU A 157 -0.73 -6.92 -6.29
N HIS A 158 -1.25 -5.68 -6.29
CA HIS A 158 -1.36 -4.88 -7.51
C HIS A 158 0.00 -4.56 -8.14
N ILE A 159 1.01 -4.21 -7.34
CA ILE A 159 2.39 -3.97 -7.82
C ILE A 159 2.95 -5.25 -8.46
N ASN A 160 2.81 -6.41 -7.81
CA ASN A 160 3.28 -7.67 -8.36
C ASN A 160 2.56 -8.06 -9.66
N ALA A 161 1.24 -7.90 -9.72
CA ALA A 161 0.45 -8.15 -10.93
C ALA A 161 0.88 -7.22 -12.08
N LEU A 162 1.14 -5.93 -11.78
CA LEU A 162 1.63 -4.96 -12.75
C LEU A 162 3.05 -5.28 -13.24
N CYS A 163 3.96 -5.69 -12.34
CA CYS A 163 5.30 -6.16 -12.70
C CYS A 163 5.25 -7.37 -13.62
N MET A 164 4.41 -8.37 -13.31
CA MET A 164 4.22 -9.55 -14.18
C MET A 164 3.65 -9.16 -15.55
N ALA A 165 2.66 -8.27 -15.61
CA ALA A 165 2.08 -7.80 -16.86
C ALA A 165 3.07 -6.99 -17.72
N PHE A 166 3.87 -6.11 -17.12
CA PHE A 166 4.94 -5.40 -17.83
C PHE A 166 6.06 -6.33 -18.29
N TYR A 167 6.45 -7.30 -17.45
CA TYR A 167 7.48 -8.27 -17.80
C TYR A 167 7.04 -9.12 -19.00
N ALA A 168 5.87 -9.77 -18.92
CA ALA A 168 5.30 -10.55 -20.01
C ALA A 168 5.19 -9.73 -21.31
N ARG A 169 4.60 -8.53 -21.25
CA ARG A 169 4.50 -7.64 -22.42
C ARG A 169 5.86 -7.22 -22.97
N SER A 170 6.89 -7.09 -22.13
CA SER A 170 8.25 -6.76 -22.57
C SER A 170 8.96 -7.93 -23.25
N GLU A 171 8.65 -9.18 -22.85
CA GLU A 171 9.10 -10.40 -23.52
C GLU A 171 8.39 -10.53 -24.88
N GLU A 172 7.06 -10.43 -24.92
CA GLU A 172 6.24 -10.43 -26.15
C GLU A 172 6.74 -9.40 -27.18
N VAL A 173 7.04 -8.16 -26.74
CA VAL A 173 7.56 -7.11 -27.62
C VAL A 173 8.98 -7.42 -28.11
N ARG A 174 9.84 -8.01 -27.27
CA ARG A 174 11.20 -8.42 -27.68
C ARG A 174 11.16 -9.56 -28.69
N GLN A 175 10.34 -10.57 -28.45
CA GLN A 175 10.09 -11.69 -29.37
C GLN A 175 9.48 -11.19 -30.69
N SER A 176 8.41 -10.38 -30.64
CA SER A 176 7.80 -9.78 -31.84
C SER A 176 8.81 -8.97 -32.66
N HIS A 177 9.71 -8.24 -32.01
CA HIS A 177 10.71 -7.42 -32.69
C HIS A 177 11.82 -8.26 -33.35
N SER A 178 12.26 -9.36 -32.72
CA SER A 178 13.25 -10.27 -33.33
C SER A 178 12.64 -11.09 -34.47
N VAL A 179 11.41 -11.59 -34.30
CA VAL A 179 10.63 -12.27 -35.36
C VAL A 179 10.39 -11.36 -36.57
N HIS A 180 10.00 -10.09 -36.34
CA HIS A 180 9.79 -9.15 -37.44
C HIS A 180 11.10 -8.83 -38.18
N LYS A 181 12.23 -8.70 -37.47
CA LYS A 181 13.56 -8.56 -38.08
C LYS A 181 13.95 -9.78 -38.91
N LEU A 182 13.69 -10.99 -38.40
CA LEU A 182 13.95 -12.24 -39.12
C LEU A 182 13.12 -12.32 -40.41
N ALA A 183 11.82 -12.00 -40.35
CA ALA A 183 10.95 -11.95 -41.52
C ALA A 183 11.41 -10.90 -42.56
N LEU A 184 11.79 -9.70 -42.12
CA LEU A 184 12.37 -8.67 -43.00
C LEU A 184 13.69 -9.13 -43.64
N GLY A 185 14.56 -9.82 -42.89
CA GLY A 185 15.80 -10.38 -43.40
C GLY A 185 15.57 -11.49 -44.44
N ALA A 186 14.58 -12.37 -44.20
CA ALA A 186 14.19 -13.40 -45.16
C ALA A 186 13.61 -12.79 -46.46
N LEU A 187 12.78 -11.74 -46.37
CA LEU A 187 12.27 -11.00 -47.54
C LEU A 187 13.37 -10.26 -48.30
N ALA A 188 14.37 -9.70 -47.61
CA ALA A 188 15.53 -9.09 -48.25
C ALA A 188 16.40 -10.12 -48.98
N LEU A 189 16.58 -11.30 -48.38
CA LEU A 189 17.28 -12.44 -49.01
C LEU A 189 16.52 -12.94 -50.25
N GLU A 190 15.20 -13.07 -50.18
CA GLU A 190 14.34 -13.41 -51.31
C GLU A 190 14.46 -12.39 -52.47
N ASP A 191 14.39 -11.09 -52.16
CA ASP A 191 14.55 -10.02 -53.14
C ASP A 191 15.93 -10.08 -53.82
N ALA A 192 17.01 -10.27 -53.05
CA ALA A 192 18.36 -10.42 -53.58
C ALA A 192 18.51 -11.66 -54.48
N LEU A 193 17.92 -12.80 -54.10
CA LEU A 193 17.93 -14.04 -54.89
C LEU A 193 17.05 -13.96 -56.15
N SER A 194 15.96 -13.18 -56.12
CA SER A 194 15.13 -12.92 -57.30
C SER A 194 15.88 -12.11 -58.38
N LYS A 195 16.84 -11.26 -57.94
CA LYS A 195 17.66 -10.38 -58.78
C LYS A 195 19.04 -10.96 -59.13
N GLY A 196 19.41 -12.09 -58.53
CA GLY A 196 20.72 -12.73 -58.70
C GLY A 196 21.89 -11.95 -58.07
N LEU A 197 21.62 -11.17 -57.02
CA LEU A 197 22.64 -10.36 -56.33
C LEU A 197 23.44 -11.19 -55.31
N PRO A 198 24.68 -10.78 -54.95
CA PRO A 198 25.41 -11.36 -53.83
C PRO A 198 24.65 -11.18 -52.51
N ILE A 199 24.49 -12.25 -51.74
CA ILE A 199 23.62 -12.28 -50.55
C ILE A 199 24.36 -12.11 -49.21
N GLN A 200 25.69 -11.90 -49.21
CA GLN A 200 26.49 -11.83 -47.97
C GLN A 200 25.94 -10.79 -46.97
N ARG A 201 25.43 -9.65 -47.44
CA ARG A 201 24.99 -8.54 -46.57
C ARG A 201 23.71 -8.90 -45.82
N GLU A 202 22.81 -9.59 -46.51
CA GLU A 202 21.53 -10.09 -46.01
C GLU A 202 21.78 -11.21 -44.99
N ILE A 203 22.76 -12.07 -45.26
CA ILE A 203 23.21 -13.14 -44.35
C ILE A 203 23.91 -12.56 -43.10
N ASP A 204 24.76 -11.54 -43.23
CA ASP A 204 25.40 -10.86 -42.08
C ASP A 204 24.36 -10.14 -41.20
N ALA A 205 23.34 -9.53 -41.83
CA ALA A 205 22.21 -8.93 -41.13
C ALA A 205 21.36 -9.98 -40.40
N LEU A 206 21.12 -11.14 -41.02
CA LEU A 206 20.40 -12.25 -40.39
C LEU A 206 21.14 -12.78 -39.15
N HIS A 207 22.46 -13.02 -39.21
CA HIS A 207 23.23 -13.45 -38.03
C HIS A 207 23.15 -12.44 -36.86
N THR A 208 23.16 -11.14 -37.13
CA THR A 208 22.99 -10.11 -36.08
C THR A 208 21.55 -9.99 -35.57
N TYR A 209 20.55 -10.50 -36.28
CA TYR A 209 19.17 -10.59 -35.77
C TYR A 209 18.93 -11.87 -34.96
N LEU A 210 19.68 -12.94 -35.24
CA LEU A 210 19.63 -14.22 -34.52
C LEU A 210 20.32 -14.18 -33.15
N GLU A 211 21.23 -13.23 -32.88
CA GLU A 211 21.97 -13.12 -31.61
C GLU A 211 21.05 -12.93 -30.37
N GLY A 212 19.79 -12.50 -30.58
CA GLY A 212 18.77 -12.34 -29.54
C GLY A 212 17.52 -13.23 -29.68
N ILE A 213 17.51 -14.17 -30.63
CA ILE A 213 16.54 -15.28 -30.66
C ILE A 213 17.18 -16.44 -29.90
N ASP A 214 16.39 -17.32 -29.29
CA ASP A 214 16.95 -18.48 -28.60
C ASP A 214 17.79 -19.31 -29.59
N LYS A 215 18.88 -19.91 -29.11
CA LYS A 215 19.99 -20.39 -29.96
C LYS A 215 19.67 -21.73 -30.63
N ASP A 216 18.61 -21.74 -31.43
CA ASP A 216 18.23 -22.86 -32.27
C ASP A 216 19.33 -23.14 -33.29
N SER A 217 20.15 -24.14 -32.96
CA SER A 217 21.28 -24.65 -33.75
C SER A 217 20.91 -25.00 -35.21
N LEU A 218 19.62 -25.05 -35.54
CA LEU A 218 19.11 -25.27 -36.90
C LEU A 218 19.26 -24.05 -37.81
N LEU A 219 19.05 -22.82 -37.31
CA LEU A 219 19.16 -21.61 -38.14
C LEU A 219 20.62 -21.32 -38.48
N ASP A 220 21.49 -21.39 -37.48
CA ASP A 220 22.94 -21.22 -37.63
C ASP A 220 23.52 -22.28 -38.59
N LEU A 221 23.02 -23.52 -38.53
CA LEU A 221 23.35 -24.60 -39.46
C LEU A 221 22.82 -24.34 -40.89
N VAL A 222 21.60 -23.82 -41.04
CA VAL A 222 21.02 -23.48 -42.35
C VAL A 222 21.75 -22.32 -43.02
N LEU A 223 22.14 -21.29 -42.25
CA LEU A 223 22.96 -20.19 -42.79
C LEU A 223 24.38 -20.66 -43.12
N SER A 224 24.95 -21.55 -42.30
CA SER A 224 26.27 -22.15 -42.53
C SER A 224 26.32 -23.15 -43.70
N SER A 225 25.18 -23.69 -44.15
CA SER A 225 25.12 -24.63 -45.28
C SER A 225 25.08 -23.94 -46.66
N LEU A 226 25.00 -22.60 -46.69
CA LEU A 226 24.92 -21.84 -47.93
C LEU A 226 26.23 -21.90 -48.75
N PRO A 227 26.16 -22.00 -50.09
CA PRO A 227 27.37 -22.06 -50.91
C PRO A 227 28.18 -20.76 -50.85
N GLY A 228 29.48 -20.86 -50.58
CA GLY A 228 30.38 -19.71 -50.52
C GLY A 228 30.52 -18.94 -51.85
N GLU A 229 30.21 -19.58 -52.98
CA GLU A 229 30.09 -18.93 -54.29
C GLU A 229 28.88 -18.00 -54.32
N THR A 230 27.71 -18.49 -53.89
CA THR A 230 26.46 -17.73 -53.79
C THR A 230 26.61 -16.49 -52.90
N LEU A 231 27.27 -16.63 -51.75
CA LEU A 231 27.49 -15.52 -50.81
C LEU A 231 28.23 -14.35 -51.48
N LYS A 232 29.29 -14.64 -52.25
CA LYS A 232 30.20 -13.63 -52.80
C LYS A 232 29.81 -13.10 -54.18
N TYR A 233 29.23 -13.94 -55.03
CA TYR A 233 28.99 -13.63 -56.44
C TYR A 233 27.50 -13.63 -56.83
N GLY A 234 26.61 -14.06 -55.92
CA GLY A 234 25.19 -14.24 -56.20
C GLY A 234 24.87 -15.60 -56.83
N THR A 235 23.60 -15.82 -57.17
CA THR A 235 23.17 -16.96 -58.00
C THR A 235 22.64 -16.47 -59.33
N ASP A 236 22.80 -17.27 -60.38
CA ASP A 236 22.03 -17.08 -61.60
C ASP A 236 20.53 -17.17 -61.28
N THR A 237 19.74 -16.19 -61.70
CA THR A 237 18.26 -16.26 -61.65
C THR A 237 17.75 -17.45 -62.45
N GLN A 238 16.54 -17.95 -62.19
CA GLN A 238 15.96 -19.04 -62.99
C GLN A 238 15.93 -18.70 -64.50
N LEU A 239 15.65 -17.43 -64.84
CA LEU A 239 15.73 -16.93 -66.21
C LEU A 239 17.17 -16.97 -66.77
N GLN A 240 18.19 -16.64 -65.99
CA GLN A 240 19.60 -16.70 -66.41
C GLN A 240 20.14 -18.14 -66.49
N LEU A 241 19.73 -19.04 -65.58
CA LEU A 241 20.03 -20.48 -65.66
C LEU A 241 19.47 -21.08 -66.95
N ASN A 242 18.25 -20.67 -67.31
CA ASN A 242 17.62 -21.01 -68.57
C ASN A 242 18.42 -20.40 -69.75
N GLN A 243 18.66 -19.09 -69.78
CA GLN A 243 19.43 -18.44 -70.87
C GLN A 243 20.85 -19.03 -71.06
N LYS A 244 21.51 -19.44 -69.98
CA LYS A 244 22.82 -20.10 -70.04
C LYS A 244 22.73 -21.53 -70.58
N ALA A 245 21.65 -22.27 -70.32
CA ALA A 245 21.38 -23.55 -70.98
C ALA A 245 21.30 -23.42 -72.51
N THR A 246 20.64 -22.37 -73.03
CA THR A 246 20.66 -22.06 -74.47
C THR A 246 22.04 -21.65 -74.99
N ALA A 247 22.78 -20.80 -74.25
CA ALA A 247 24.11 -20.37 -74.69
C ALA A 247 25.12 -21.54 -74.78
N MET A 248 25.08 -22.48 -73.83
CA MET A 248 25.89 -23.71 -73.88
C MET A 248 25.50 -24.60 -75.06
N SER A 249 24.20 -24.70 -75.37
CA SER A 249 23.71 -25.45 -76.52
C SER A 249 24.27 -24.90 -77.84
N GLU A 250 24.19 -23.59 -78.04
CA GLU A 250 24.73 -22.93 -79.23
C GLU A 250 26.26 -22.99 -79.34
N ALA A 251 26.99 -22.85 -78.23
CA ALA A 251 28.44 -22.96 -78.21
C ALA A 251 28.92 -24.36 -78.63
N ALA A 252 28.20 -25.38 -78.19
CA ALA A 252 28.46 -26.77 -78.51
C ALA A 252 28.07 -27.15 -79.95
N GLU A 253 27.01 -26.55 -80.53
CA GLU A 253 26.71 -26.66 -81.97
C GLU A 253 27.77 -25.98 -82.85
N LYS A 254 28.36 -24.88 -82.40
CA LYS A 254 29.38 -24.11 -83.13
C LYS A 254 30.79 -24.75 -83.09
N GLY A 255 30.94 -25.91 -82.44
CA GLY A 255 32.14 -26.76 -82.55
C GLY A 255 33.44 -26.13 -82.02
N LYS A 256 33.35 -25.20 -81.06
CA LYS A 256 34.50 -24.49 -80.51
C LYS A 256 34.78 -24.92 -79.06
N ILE A 257 35.41 -26.09 -78.93
CA ILE A 257 35.85 -26.66 -77.63
C ILE A 257 37.30 -26.24 -77.30
N ASP A 258 38.06 -25.72 -78.28
CA ASP A 258 39.38 -25.15 -78.03
C ASP A 258 39.30 -23.67 -77.62
N SER A 259 39.78 -23.41 -76.40
CA SER A 259 40.00 -22.12 -75.71
C SER A 259 38.80 -21.17 -75.52
N LEU A 260 38.22 -21.26 -74.31
CA LEU A 260 37.55 -20.16 -73.61
C LEU A 260 38.31 -19.87 -72.31
N ASP A 261 39.21 -18.88 -72.35
CA ASP A 261 39.73 -18.23 -71.13
C ASP A 261 38.61 -17.36 -70.52
N ASP A 262 38.62 -17.20 -69.18
CA ASP A 262 37.56 -16.56 -68.39
C ASP A 262 37.24 -15.08 -68.72
N GLY A 263 37.96 -14.45 -69.66
CA GLY A 263 37.85 -13.02 -69.98
C GLY A 263 36.70 -12.62 -70.92
N ASP A 264 36.42 -13.40 -71.97
CA ASP A 264 35.62 -12.93 -73.11
C ASP A 264 34.10 -13.16 -72.97
N MET A 265 33.67 -13.94 -71.97
CA MET A 265 32.24 -14.22 -71.70
C MET A 265 31.45 -12.97 -71.25
N ALA A 266 32.14 -11.94 -70.73
CA ALA A 266 31.53 -10.73 -70.21
C ALA A 266 30.97 -9.80 -71.31
N ASP A 267 31.63 -9.70 -72.47
CA ASP A 267 31.28 -8.71 -73.50
C ASP A 267 30.10 -9.14 -74.38
N CYS A 268 29.99 -10.44 -74.72
CA CYS A 268 28.81 -10.96 -75.42
C CYS A 268 27.54 -10.77 -74.56
N CYS A 269 27.55 -11.24 -73.30
CA CYS A 269 26.40 -11.14 -72.39
C CYS A 269 25.98 -9.69 -72.10
N SER A 270 26.93 -8.74 -72.09
CA SER A 270 26.68 -7.32 -71.83
C SER A 270 25.96 -6.59 -72.98
N SER A 271 26.04 -7.12 -74.20
CA SER A 271 25.44 -6.50 -75.40
C SER A 271 23.95 -6.83 -75.54
N GLU A 272 23.55 -8.10 -75.38
CA GLU A 272 22.15 -8.54 -75.47
C GLU A 272 21.33 -8.16 -74.23
N SER A 273 21.93 -8.19 -73.03
CA SER A 273 21.27 -7.74 -71.79
C SER A 273 20.76 -6.30 -71.87
N ARG A 274 21.41 -5.46 -72.68
CA ARG A 274 21.04 -4.04 -72.85
C ARG A 274 19.92 -3.82 -73.87
N ALA A 275 19.66 -4.79 -74.76
CA ALA A 275 18.57 -4.72 -75.74
C ALA A 275 17.22 -5.17 -75.12
N LEU A 276 17.23 -6.21 -74.28
CA LEU A 276 16.01 -6.87 -73.81
C LEU A 276 15.41 -6.31 -72.51
N GLN A 277 16.08 -5.40 -71.81
CA GLN A 277 15.45 -4.61 -70.72
C GLN A 277 14.32 -3.67 -71.19
N SER A 278 14.09 -3.55 -72.51
CA SER A 278 13.03 -2.73 -73.10
C SER A 278 11.68 -3.44 -73.30
N LEU A 279 11.60 -4.77 -73.10
CA LEU A 279 10.39 -5.57 -73.34
C LEU A 279 10.00 -6.40 -72.11
N GLY A 280 9.58 -5.71 -71.05
CA GLY A 280 8.77 -6.33 -69.99
C GLY A 280 7.40 -6.79 -70.51
N SER A 281 6.78 -7.75 -69.82
CA SER A 281 5.44 -8.31 -70.06
C SER A 281 5.29 -9.33 -71.20
N ARG A 282 5.93 -10.50 -71.05
CA ARG A 282 5.43 -11.77 -71.64
C ARG A 282 5.85 -13.01 -70.84
N GLU A 283 5.38 -13.10 -69.60
CA GLU A 283 5.59 -14.27 -68.73
C GLU A 283 4.83 -15.53 -69.22
N ALA A 284 5.24 -16.68 -68.69
CA ALA A 284 4.54 -17.99 -68.71
C ALA A 284 4.48 -18.77 -70.05
N ASN A 285 5.37 -18.56 -71.03
CA ASN A 285 5.43 -19.40 -72.25
C ASN A 285 6.84 -19.73 -72.78
N SER A 286 7.91 -19.41 -72.04
CA SER A 286 9.31 -19.55 -72.53
C SER A 286 10.17 -20.56 -71.78
N GLU A 287 9.66 -21.23 -70.74
CA GLU A 287 10.47 -22.13 -69.91
C GLU A 287 10.83 -23.44 -70.65
N ASN A 288 9.88 -24.05 -71.36
CA ASN A 288 10.13 -25.30 -72.09
C ASN A 288 11.01 -25.11 -73.35
N SER A 289 10.88 -24.00 -74.06
CA SER A 289 11.61 -23.76 -75.33
C SER A 289 13.12 -23.66 -75.19
N VAL A 290 13.60 -23.42 -73.96
CA VAL A 290 15.03 -23.28 -73.65
C VAL A 290 15.70 -24.64 -73.50
N PHE A 291 15.11 -25.52 -72.68
CA PHE A 291 15.65 -26.87 -72.52
C PHE A 291 15.56 -27.67 -73.82
N ASP A 292 14.52 -27.44 -74.64
CA ASP A 292 14.40 -27.98 -76.00
C ASP A 292 15.64 -27.76 -76.90
N ALA A 293 16.35 -26.63 -76.75
CA ALA A 293 17.62 -26.40 -77.46
C ALA A 293 18.73 -27.30 -76.89
N LEU A 294 18.93 -27.27 -75.56
CA LEU A 294 19.92 -28.09 -74.87
C LEU A 294 19.78 -29.58 -75.17
N LYS A 295 18.56 -30.10 -75.39
CA LYS A 295 18.33 -31.50 -75.80
C LYS A 295 19.12 -31.89 -77.05
N GLY A 296 19.16 -31.04 -78.09
CA GLY A 296 19.85 -31.35 -79.34
C GLY A 296 21.35 -31.57 -79.13
N THR A 297 21.95 -30.69 -78.33
CA THR A 297 23.33 -30.77 -77.86
C THR A 297 23.56 -32.01 -76.99
N LEU A 298 22.71 -32.24 -75.98
CA LEU A 298 22.85 -33.35 -75.05
C LEU A 298 22.82 -34.71 -75.77
N ARG A 299 21.90 -34.87 -76.73
CA ARG A 299 21.78 -36.05 -77.61
C ARG A 299 23.02 -36.32 -78.45
N HIS A 300 23.72 -35.27 -78.88
CA HIS A 300 24.97 -35.39 -79.64
C HIS A 300 26.12 -35.78 -78.73
N PHE A 301 26.40 -35.01 -77.68
CA PHE A 301 27.58 -35.22 -76.83
C PHE A 301 27.46 -36.44 -75.88
N SER A 302 26.25 -36.89 -75.53
CA SER A 302 26.02 -38.15 -74.80
C SER A 302 26.47 -39.40 -75.57
N LEU A 303 26.54 -39.33 -76.90
CA LEU A 303 27.01 -40.44 -77.75
C LEU A 303 28.54 -40.48 -77.91
N ILE A 304 29.28 -39.60 -77.21
CA ILE A 304 30.73 -39.43 -77.37
C ILE A 304 31.42 -39.71 -76.03
N PRO A 305 32.39 -40.64 -75.96
CA PRO A 305 33.09 -40.98 -74.73
C PRO A 305 33.99 -39.82 -74.22
N PRO A 306 34.32 -39.79 -72.93
CA PRO A 306 35.12 -38.73 -72.32
C PRO A 306 36.56 -38.80 -72.83
N GLY A 307 37.15 -37.65 -73.14
CA GLY A 307 38.42 -37.55 -73.87
C GLY A 307 38.27 -37.23 -75.37
N GLY A 308 37.03 -37.11 -75.86
CA GLY A 308 36.72 -36.65 -77.21
C GLY A 308 36.74 -37.76 -78.26
N GLY A 309 35.74 -37.72 -79.14
CA GLY A 309 35.72 -38.54 -80.35
C GLY A 309 36.43 -37.82 -81.50
N GLY A 310 37.12 -38.56 -82.37
CA GLY A 310 37.60 -37.96 -83.63
C GLY A 310 36.43 -37.41 -84.47
N ILE A 311 36.72 -36.58 -85.48
CA ILE A 311 35.70 -35.89 -86.32
C ILE A 311 34.58 -36.85 -86.79
N LEU A 312 34.90 -38.10 -87.12
CA LEU A 312 33.94 -39.13 -87.50
C LEU A 312 32.93 -39.47 -86.39
N ALA A 313 33.36 -39.55 -85.13
CA ALA A 313 32.48 -39.79 -83.99
C ALA A 313 31.51 -38.63 -83.77
N HIS A 314 31.96 -37.37 -83.91
CA HIS A 314 31.06 -36.22 -83.92
C HIS A 314 30.06 -36.28 -85.08
N THR A 315 30.48 -36.60 -86.32
CA THR A 315 29.53 -36.72 -87.44
C THR A 315 28.52 -37.87 -87.25
N LEU A 316 28.96 -38.99 -86.68
CA LEU A 316 28.09 -40.13 -86.39
C LEU A 316 27.11 -39.80 -85.26
N ALA A 317 27.57 -39.12 -84.21
CA ALA A 317 26.74 -38.62 -83.13
C ALA A 317 25.70 -37.58 -83.62
N HIS A 318 26.06 -36.72 -84.57
CA HIS A 318 25.14 -35.74 -85.16
C HIS A 318 24.04 -36.43 -85.99
N ILE A 319 24.41 -37.44 -86.79
CA ILE A 319 23.44 -38.23 -87.56
C ILE A 319 22.56 -39.08 -86.63
N ALA A 320 23.15 -39.69 -85.60
CA ALA A 320 22.43 -40.49 -84.62
C ALA A 320 21.48 -39.64 -83.74
N SER A 321 21.88 -38.42 -83.36
CA SER A 321 21.03 -37.44 -82.65
C SER A 321 19.77 -37.10 -83.45
N TRP A 322 19.88 -36.99 -84.78
CA TRP A 322 18.73 -36.77 -85.68
C TRP A 322 17.88 -38.04 -85.92
N LEU A 323 18.48 -39.23 -85.83
CA LEU A 323 17.79 -40.50 -86.10
C LEU A 323 17.14 -41.13 -84.85
N LYS A 324 17.48 -40.65 -83.65
CA LYS A 324 17.05 -41.26 -82.38
C LYS A 324 15.59 -40.92 -82.08
N VAL A 325 14.76 -41.97 -82.05
CA VAL A 325 13.32 -41.89 -81.79
C VAL A 325 13.07 -41.46 -80.34
N ARG A 326 12.08 -40.57 -80.13
CA ARG A 326 11.60 -40.20 -78.80
C ARG A 326 11.06 -41.43 -78.06
N GLU A 327 11.62 -41.71 -76.90
CA GLU A 327 11.05 -42.62 -75.91
C GLU A 327 10.25 -41.77 -74.91
N ASP A 328 8.92 -41.95 -74.83
CA ASP A 328 8.04 -41.19 -73.91
C ASP A 328 8.11 -41.71 -72.44
N ASP A 329 8.82 -42.82 -72.21
CA ASP A 329 8.86 -43.50 -70.92
C ASP A 329 9.97 -42.94 -69.99
N GLN A 330 9.56 -42.40 -68.83
CA GLN A 330 10.46 -41.89 -67.77
C GLN A 330 11.25 -42.99 -67.01
N SER A 331 11.18 -44.24 -67.49
CA SER A 331 11.72 -45.44 -66.83
C SER A 331 12.98 -46.01 -67.51
N GLY A 332 13.42 -45.42 -68.62
CA GLY A 332 14.63 -45.85 -69.33
C GLY A 332 15.92 -45.25 -68.77
N ASP A 333 17.05 -45.92 -69.02
CA ASP A 333 18.41 -45.43 -68.75
C ASP A 333 18.98 -44.62 -69.94
N GLY A 334 18.17 -44.39 -70.97
CA GLY A 334 18.54 -43.63 -72.16
C GLY A 334 18.48 -42.12 -71.96
N ILE A 335 19.31 -41.39 -72.71
CA ILE A 335 19.39 -39.91 -72.68
C ILE A 335 18.03 -39.21 -72.90
N GLU A 336 17.08 -39.82 -73.62
CA GLU A 336 15.71 -39.29 -73.80
C GLU A 336 14.89 -39.35 -72.50
N SER A 337 14.96 -40.47 -71.77
CA SER A 337 14.31 -40.63 -70.46
C SER A 337 14.89 -39.65 -69.44
N VAL A 338 16.22 -39.47 -69.46
CA VAL A 338 16.92 -38.44 -68.66
C VAL A 338 16.39 -37.04 -68.98
N ILE A 339 16.35 -36.68 -70.27
CA ILE A 339 15.83 -35.41 -70.78
C ILE A 339 14.40 -35.17 -70.29
N ASN A 340 13.49 -36.13 -70.50
CA ASN A 340 12.08 -36.03 -70.10
C ASN A 340 11.91 -35.94 -68.58
N ARG A 341 12.77 -36.62 -67.81
CA ARG A 341 12.80 -36.56 -66.34
C ARG A 341 13.26 -35.18 -65.84
N VAL A 342 14.28 -34.61 -66.47
CA VAL A 342 14.78 -33.26 -66.17
C VAL A 342 13.73 -32.20 -66.48
N GLU A 343 13.02 -32.26 -67.61
CA GLU A 343 11.89 -31.36 -67.88
C GLU A 343 10.78 -31.45 -66.83
N SER A 344 10.41 -32.67 -66.48
CA SER A 344 9.43 -32.95 -65.42
C SER A 344 9.85 -32.38 -64.07
N PHE A 345 11.15 -32.22 -63.79
CA PHE A 345 11.65 -31.58 -62.57
C PHE A 345 11.77 -30.06 -62.70
N LEU A 346 12.27 -29.53 -63.82
CA LEU A 346 12.33 -28.09 -64.09
C LEU A 346 10.93 -27.45 -64.06
N ALA A 347 9.94 -28.07 -64.70
CA ALA A 347 8.54 -27.64 -64.67
C ALA A 347 7.87 -27.75 -63.28
N LYS A 348 8.54 -28.37 -62.30
CA LYS A 348 8.12 -28.46 -60.89
C LYS A 348 8.99 -27.61 -59.96
N GLY A 349 9.91 -26.80 -60.49
CA GLY A 349 10.88 -26.01 -59.71
C GLY A 349 11.95 -26.85 -58.98
N LYS A 350 12.08 -28.14 -59.32
CA LYS A 350 12.96 -29.11 -58.65
C LYS A 350 14.38 -29.07 -59.21
N LEU A 351 15.08 -27.97 -58.96
CA LEU A 351 16.40 -27.70 -59.53
C LEU A 351 17.48 -28.71 -59.08
N ALA A 352 17.42 -29.20 -57.84
CA ALA A 352 18.36 -30.22 -57.35
C ALA A 352 18.14 -31.56 -58.05
N GLU A 353 16.91 -32.07 -58.09
CA GLU A 353 16.61 -33.34 -58.75
C GLU A 353 16.78 -33.27 -60.27
N ALA A 354 16.60 -32.10 -60.88
CA ALA A 354 16.95 -31.83 -62.28
C ALA A 354 18.47 -31.93 -62.50
N ALA A 355 19.28 -31.31 -61.64
CA ALA A 355 20.74 -31.35 -61.71
C ALA A 355 21.29 -32.77 -61.51
N ASP A 356 20.81 -33.49 -60.49
CA ASP A 356 21.19 -34.88 -60.18
C ASP A 356 20.77 -35.83 -61.31
N ALA A 357 19.57 -35.65 -61.86
CA ALA A 357 19.08 -36.46 -62.97
C ALA A 357 19.90 -36.26 -64.24
N LEU A 358 20.34 -35.03 -64.51
CA LEU A 358 21.12 -34.67 -65.69
C LEU A 358 22.56 -35.17 -65.58
N GLU A 359 23.25 -34.93 -64.45
CA GLU A 359 24.62 -35.39 -64.19
C GLU A 359 24.71 -36.92 -64.24
N GLY A 360 23.83 -37.64 -63.54
CA GLY A 360 23.81 -39.10 -63.57
C GLY A 360 23.51 -39.69 -64.95
N GLY A 361 22.81 -38.94 -65.81
CA GLY A 361 22.45 -39.35 -67.17
C GLY A 361 23.47 -39.00 -68.26
N VAL A 362 24.46 -38.16 -67.97
CA VAL A 362 25.59 -37.87 -68.89
C VAL A 362 26.93 -38.41 -68.39
N SER A 363 26.99 -38.95 -67.18
CA SER A 363 28.23 -39.45 -66.57
C SER A 363 28.94 -40.46 -67.48
N GLY A 364 30.22 -40.23 -67.74
CA GLY A 364 30.99 -41.03 -68.71
C GLY A 364 30.73 -40.65 -70.17
N SER A 365 30.38 -39.38 -70.46
CA SER A 365 30.30 -38.82 -71.82
C SER A 365 30.89 -37.40 -71.89
N GLN A 366 31.18 -36.92 -73.10
CA GLN A 366 31.69 -35.55 -73.29
C GLN A 366 30.68 -34.46 -72.89
N ALA A 367 29.39 -34.80 -72.72
CA ALA A 367 28.38 -33.86 -72.22
C ALA A 367 28.60 -33.49 -70.74
N GLU A 368 29.29 -34.31 -69.95
CA GLU A 368 29.56 -34.10 -68.52
C GLU A 368 30.33 -32.78 -68.26
N GLU A 369 31.35 -32.51 -69.07
CA GLU A 369 32.14 -31.27 -69.01
C GLU A 369 31.31 -30.03 -69.38
N LEU A 370 30.45 -30.14 -70.40
CA LEU A 370 29.61 -29.05 -70.88
C LEU A 370 28.49 -28.66 -69.88
N ILE A 371 27.94 -29.62 -69.13
CA ILE A 371 26.85 -29.33 -68.17
C ILE A 371 27.33 -29.06 -66.75
N GLY A 372 28.56 -29.44 -66.38
CA GLY A 372 29.02 -29.40 -64.99
C GLY A 372 28.87 -28.01 -64.34
N ASP A 373 29.09 -26.96 -65.12
CA ASP A 373 28.93 -25.57 -64.68
C ASP A 373 27.47 -25.17 -64.42
N TRP A 374 26.54 -25.68 -65.22
CA TRP A 374 25.10 -25.49 -65.02
C TRP A 374 24.57 -26.33 -63.86
N VAL A 375 24.99 -27.60 -63.75
CA VAL A 375 24.68 -28.51 -62.62
C VAL A 375 25.12 -27.89 -61.30
N ARG A 376 26.35 -27.36 -61.23
CA ARG A 376 26.89 -26.64 -60.06
C ARG A 376 26.01 -25.44 -59.67
N ARG A 377 25.66 -24.58 -60.63
CA ARG A 377 24.85 -23.38 -60.36
C ARG A 377 23.39 -23.69 -60.02
N ALA A 378 22.80 -24.70 -60.66
CA ALA A 378 21.46 -25.20 -60.34
C ALA A 378 21.39 -25.76 -58.92
N ARG A 379 22.39 -26.56 -58.49
CA ARG A 379 22.52 -27.03 -57.10
C ARG A 379 22.73 -25.89 -56.11
N ASN A 380 23.65 -24.97 -56.38
CA ASN A 380 23.89 -23.81 -55.51
C ASN A 380 22.62 -22.98 -55.30
N ARG A 381 21.82 -22.79 -56.36
CA ARG A 381 20.53 -22.13 -56.26
C ARG A 381 19.51 -22.96 -55.48
N ALA A 382 19.37 -24.26 -55.75
CA ALA A 382 18.44 -25.14 -55.04
C ALA A 382 18.69 -25.17 -53.51
N ILE A 383 19.95 -25.28 -53.09
CA ILE A 383 20.35 -25.22 -51.66
C ILE A 383 19.93 -23.88 -51.04
N THR A 384 20.11 -22.78 -51.77
CA THR A 384 19.82 -21.43 -51.27
C THR A 384 18.31 -21.14 -51.22
N GLU A 385 17.53 -21.62 -52.20
CA GLU A 385 16.06 -21.54 -52.19
C GLU A 385 15.46 -22.43 -51.08
N GLN A 386 16.06 -23.61 -50.80
CA GLN A 386 15.66 -24.46 -49.68
C GLN A 386 15.93 -23.79 -48.31
N ALA A 387 17.10 -23.16 -48.15
CA ALA A 387 17.45 -22.41 -46.94
C ALA A 387 16.50 -21.23 -46.71
N LEU A 388 16.16 -20.47 -47.77
CA LEU A 388 15.16 -19.39 -47.71
C LEU A 388 13.78 -19.91 -47.27
N SER A 389 13.31 -21.02 -47.86
CA SER A 389 12.02 -21.61 -47.50
C SER A 389 11.97 -22.04 -46.03
N MET A 390 13.06 -22.61 -45.51
CA MET A 390 13.18 -22.91 -44.07
C MET A 390 13.11 -21.63 -43.21
N LEU A 391 13.86 -20.58 -43.55
CA LEU A 391 13.84 -19.30 -42.83
C LEU A 391 12.45 -18.66 -42.81
N GLN A 392 11.75 -18.62 -43.95
CA GLN A 392 10.37 -18.10 -44.05
C GLN A 392 9.38 -18.95 -43.24
N SER A 393 9.49 -20.28 -43.30
CA SER A 393 8.61 -21.17 -42.54
C SER A 393 8.80 -21.02 -41.02
N TYR A 394 10.05 -20.88 -40.56
CA TYR A 394 10.40 -20.69 -39.15
C TYR A 394 9.96 -19.31 -38.62
N ALA A 395 10.21 -18.24 -39.39
CA ALA A 395 9.70 -16.89 -39.06
C ALA A 395 8.17 -16.86 -38.96
N THR A 396 7.48 -17.61 -39.83
CA THR A 396 6.03 -17.77 -39.80
C THR A 396 5.57 -18.58 -38.58
N SER A 397 6.26 -19.67 -38.23
CA SER A 397 5.87 -20.50 -37.08
C SER A 397 6.03 -19.76 -35.75
N ILE A 398 7.08 -18.97 -35.55
CA ILE A 398 7.22 -18.17 -34.32
C ILE A 398 6.23 -17.00 -34.31
N SER A 399 5.86 -16.45 -35.48
CA SER A 399 4.81 -15.42 -35.54
C SER A 399 3.43 -15.91 -35.08
N LEU A 400 3.21 -17.23 -34.95
CA LEU A 400 1.96 -17.83 -34.49
C LEU A 400 1.99 -18.32 -33.03
N THR A 401 3.15 -18.33 -32.37
CA THR A 401 3.33 -18.75 -30.97
C THR A 401 3.46 -17.56 -30.05
#